data_AF-M2QC17-F1
#
_entry.id   AF-M2QC17-F1
#
_cell.length_a   1.000
_cell.length_b   1.000
_cell.length_c   1.000
_cell.angle_alpha   90.00
_cell.angle_beta   90.00
_cell.angle_gamma   90.00
#
_symmetry.space_group_name_H-M   'P 1'
#
loop_
_entity.id
_entity.type
_entity.pdbx_description
1 polymer ?
#
loop_
_entity_poly.entity_id
_entity_poly.type
_entity_poly.pdbx_seq_one_letter_code
_entity_poly.pdbx_strand_id
1 'polypeptide(L)'
;MSNTTNTNEPEYINLPERKAEMLCCVCGALIEVNPSSMCANCLHKTIDITEGIPKQITIDQCKRCKKFLAGTTWFYCEPESRELMTYLIKRVKGLNKLKLINASYIWTEEHSKRLKIKLTVEKEVFKNTVIQQDFN
;
A
#
# COMPACT_ATOMS: atom_id res chain seq x y z
N MET A 1 -54.83 4.70 34.69
CA MET A 1 -53.90 4.59 35.83
C MET A 1 -53.91 3.12 36.20
N SER A 2 -52.87 2.31 36.11
CA SER A 2 -51.43 2.51 35.97
C SER A 2 -50.87 1.10 35.75
N ASN A 3 -50.33 0.79 34.57
CA ASN A 3 -49.61 -0.47 34.37
C ASN A 3 -48.13 -0.12 34.27
N THR A 4 -47.48 -0.16 35.42
CA THR A 4 -46.04 -0.02 35.59
C THR A 4 -45.33 -1.15 34.86
N THR A 5 -44.54 -0.77 33.87
CA THR A 5 -43.46 -1.54 33.27
C THR A 5 -42.52 -2.04 34.36
N ASN A 6 -42.28 -3.35 34.41
CA ASN A 6 -41.14 -3.88 35.13
C ASN A 6 -40.65 -5.21 34.51
N THR A 7 -40.04 -5.09 33.33
CA THR A 7 -39.13 -6.12 32.82
C THR A 7 -37.74 -5.75 33.29
N ASN A 8 -37.32 -6.36 34.41
CA ASN A 8 -35.95 -6.33 34.87
C ASN A 8 -35.08 -7.14 33.88
N GLU A 9 -34.63 -6.52 32.81
CA GLU A 9 -33.53 -7.05 31.98
C GLU A 9 -32.21 -6.78 32.72
N PRO A 10 -31.35 -7.78 32.92
CA PRO A 10 -30.06 -7.56 33.57
C PRO A 10 -29.17 -6.69 32.69
N GLU A 11 -28.75 -5.54 33.21
CA GLU A 11 -27.71 -4.69 32.61
C GLU A 11 -26.39 -5.46 32.60
N TYR A 12 -25.94 -5.89 31.43
CA TYR A 12 -24.63 -6.52 31.26
C TYR A 12 -23.53 -5.45 31.36
N ILE A 13 -22.74 -5.55 32.44
CA ILE A 13 -21.54 -4.75 32.63
C ILE A 13 -20.50 -5.25 31.61
N ASN A 14 -20.21 -4.45 30.57
CA ASN A 14 -19.08 -4.72 29.68
C ASN A 14 -17.78 -4.58 30.48
N LEU A 15 -17.22 -5.69 30.96
CA LEU A 15 -15.86 -5.68 31.51
C LEU A 15 -14.87 -5.33 30.39
N PRO A 16 -13.88 -4.45 30.62
CA PRO A 16 -12.88 -4.16 29.62
C PRO A 16 -12.10 -5.43 29.29
N GLU A 17 -12.15 -5.83 28.02
CA GLU A 17 -11.38 -6.94 27.48
C GLU A 17 -9.89 -6.66 27.70
N ARG A 18 -9.24 -7.45 28.56
CA ARG A 18 -7.81 -7.29 28.85
C ARG A 18 -7.02 -7.86 27.68
N LYS A 19 -6.49 -6.98 26.85
CA LYS A 19 -5.55 -7.37 25.80
C LYS A 19 -4.21 -7.77 26.42
N ALA A 20 -3.64 -8.87 25.94
CA ALA A 20 -2.31 -9.29 26.36
C ALA A 20 -1.26 -8.33 25.77
N GLU A 21 -0.33 -7.89 26.61
CA GLU A 21 0.77 -7.01 26.23
C GLU A 21 2.10 -7.76 26.30
N MET A 22 3.04 -7.39 25.43
CA MET A 22 4.41 -7.92 25.39
C MET A 22 5.40 -6.82 25.02
N LEU A 23 6.70 -7.07 25.23
CA LEU A 23 7.76 -6.17 24.77
C LEU A 23 8.17 -6.52 23.33
N CYS A 24 8.37 -5.50 22.50
CA CYS A 24 8.91 -5.64 21.16
C CYS A 24 10.34 -6.21 21.22
N CYS A 25 10.63 -7.26 20.43
CA CYS A 25 11.93 -7.95 20.46
C CYS A 25 13.13 -7.12 19.96
N VAL A 26 12.88 -6.01 19.25
CA VAL A 26 13.95 -5.12 18.72
C VAL A 26 14.18 -3.90 19.60
N CYS A 27 13.14 -3.14 19.98
CA CYS A 27 13.28 -1.87 20.69
C CYS A 27 12.77 -1.88 22.14
N GLY A 28 12.16 -2.97 22.62
CA GLY A 28 11.62 -3.07 23.98
C GLY A 28 10.35 -2.25 24.25
N ALA A 29 9.70 -1.67 23.23
CA ALA A 29 8.43 -0.98 23.40
C ALA A 29 7.31 -1.95 23.81
N LEU A 30 6.43 -1.53 24.73
CA LEU A 30 5.24 -2.28 25.12
C LEU A 30 4.21 -2.26 23.99
N ILE A 31 3.77 -3.44 23.53
CA ILE A 31 2.85 -3.63 22.40
C ILE A 31 1.79 -4.68 22.73
N GLU A 32 0.65 -4.62 22.05
CA GLU A 32 -0.31 -5.73 22.03
C GLU A 32 0.35 -6.97 21.39
N VAL A 33 0.06 -8.16 21.92
CA VAL A 33 0.62 -9.42 21.40
C VAL A 33 0.28 -9.58 19.92
N ASN A 34 1.34 -9.70 19.11
CA ASN A 34 1.23 -9.87 17.67
C ASN A 34 2.12 -11.03 17.18
N PRO A 35 1.82 -11.64 16.02
CA PRO A 35 2.58 -12.79 15.54
C PRO A 35 4.01 -12.45 15.10
N SER A 36 4.30 -11.17 14.86
CA SER A 36 5.64 -10.69 14.51
C SER A 36 6.53 -10.44 15.73
N SER A 37 5.97 -10.36 16.94
CA SER A 37 6.66 -9.93 18.17
C SER A 37 7.39 -8.58 18.04
N MET A 38 7.02 -7.78 17.03
CA MET A 38 7.67 -6.52 16.66
C MET A 38 6.66 -5.38 16.64
N CYS A 39 7.04 -4.21 17.15
CA CYS A 39 6.21 -3.02 17.00
C CYS A 39 6.17 -2.56 15.53
N ALA A 40 5.14 -1.81 15.15
CA ALA A 40 4.96 -1.32 13.77
C ALA A 40 6.20 -0.58 13.24
N ASN A 41 6.84 0.24 14.08
CA ASN A 41 8.04 0.98 13.68
C ASN A 41 9.24 0.08 13.40
N CYS A 42 9.45 -0.97 14.18
CA CYS A 42 10.52 -1.93 13.91
C CYS A 42 10.20 -2.74 12.66
N LEU A 43 8.94 -3.16 12.50
CA LEU A 43 8.47 -3.92 11.34
C LEU A 43 8.70 -3.18 10.02
N HIS A 44 8.36 -1.88 9.96
CA HIS A 44 8.59 -1.04 8.77
C HIS A 44 10.07 -0.77 8.48
N LYS A 45 10.96 -0.85 9.49
CA LYS A 45 12.39 -0.63 9.31
C LYS A 45 13.15 -1.90 8.92
N THR A 46 12.71 -3.04 9.42
CA THR A 46 13.40 -4.32 9.20
C THR A 46 12.97 -5.01 7.93
N ILE A 47 11.71 -4.82 7.51
CA ILE A 47 11.15 -5.48 6.33
C ILE A 47 10.86 -4.45 5.25
N ASP A 48 11.60 -4.54 4.14
CA ASP A 48 11.28 -3.81 2.92
C ASP A 48 10.51 -4.73 1.96
N ILE A 49 9.25 -4.38 1.68
CA ILE A 49 8.42 -5.16 0.76
C ILE A 49 8.73 -4.85 -0.71
N THR A 50 9.51 -3.79 -0.97
CA THR A 50 9.86 -3.32 -2.33
C THR A 50 11.17 -3.92 -2.86
N GLU A 51 11.80 -4.83 -2.11
CA GLU A 51 13.00 -5.53 -2.53
C GLU A 51 12.81 -6.24 -3.88
N GLY A 52 13.62 -5.85 -4.86
CA GLY A 52 13.61 -6.42 -6.22
C GLY A 52 12.68 -5.70 -7.22
N ILE A 53 11.99 -4.62 -6.83
CA ILE A 53 11.25 -3.77 -7.77
C ILE A 53 12.17 -2.67 -8.31
N PRO A 54 12.28 -2.51 -9.65
CA PRO A 54 13.05 -1.41 -10.22
C PRO A 54 12.34 -0.07 -9.97
N LYS A 55 13.03 0.89 -9.36
CA LYS A 55 12.53 2.26 -9.11
C LYS A 55 12.49 3.13 -10.38
N GLN A 56 13.28 2.76 -11.39
CA GLN A 56 13.36 3.48 -12.65
C GLN A 56 13.17 2.54 -13.84
N ILE A 57 12.36 2.98 -14.80
CA ILE A 57 12.06 2.25 -16.03
C ILE A 57 12.11 3.24 -17.19
N THR A 58 12.68 2.81 -18.31
CA THR A 58 12.69 3.57 -19.56
C THR A 58 11.47 3.21 -20.39
N ILE A 59 10.77 4.21 -20.90
CA ILE A 59 9.65 4.07 -21.82
C ILE A 59 9.98 4.78 -23.14
N ASP A 60 9.59 4.16 -24.25
CA ASP A 60 9.82 4.73 -25.57
C ASP A 60 8.58 5.51 -26.03
N GLN A 61 8.80 6.78 -26.38
CA GLN A 61 7.79 7.66 -26.95
C GLN A 61 8.29 8.22 -28.27
N CYS A 62 7.45 8.16 -29.30
CA CYS A 62 7.77 8.75 -30.60
C CYS A 62 7.70 10.28 -30.52
N LYS A 63 8.80 10.95 -30.89
CA LYS A 63 8.91 12.43 -30.85
C LYS A 63 7.90 13.14 -31.75
N ARG A 64 7.47 12.52 -32.85
CA ARG A 64 6.60 13.16 -33.85
C ARG A 64 5.12 12.98 -33.54
N CYS A 65 4.69 11.76 -33.21
CA CYS A 65 3.27 11.43 -33.00
C CYS A 65 2.88 11.27 -31.54
N LYS A 66 3.81 11.46 -30.58
CA LYS A 66 3.60 11.35 -29.13
C LYS A 66 3.03 9.99 -28.66
N LYS A 67 3.06 8.97 -29.52
CA LYS A 67 2.63 7.61 -29.18
C LYS A 67 3.68 6.91 -28.32
N PHE A 68 3.21 6.05 -27.41
CA PHE A 68 4.03 5.20 -26.56
C PHE A 68 4.11 3.78 -27.13
N LEU A 69 5.23 3.10 -26.91
CA LEU A 69 5.47 1.74 -27.36
C LEU A 69 5.04 0.71 -26.30
N ALA A 70 3.99 -0.06 -26.57
CA ALA A 70 3.54 -1.20 -25.76
C ALA A 70 4.00 -2.52 -26.39
N GLY A 71 5.20 -2.97 -26.02
CA GLY A 71 5.82 -4.14 -26.61
C GLY A 71 6.13 -3.89 -28.08
N THR A 72 5.27 -4.37 -28.97
CA THR A 72 5.39 -4.21 -30.43
C THR A 72 4.41 -3.19 -31.01
N THR A 73 3.38 -2.76 -30.26
CA THR A 73 2.33 -1.86 -30.77
C THR A 73 2.51 -0.43 -30.27
N TRP A 74 2.12 0.53 -31.10
CA TRP A 74 2.13 1.95 -30.76
C TRP A 74 0.74 2.44 -30.44
N PHE A 75 0.56 3.09 -29.29
CA PHE A 75 -0.73 3.64 -28.88
C PHE A 75 -0.58 5.10 -28.46
N TYR A 76 -1.64 5.88 -28.64
CA TYR A 76 -1.71 7.26 -28.17
C TYR A 76 -2.43 7.28 -26.81
N CYS A 77 -1.92 8.07 -25.87
CA CYS A 77 -2.61 8.39 -24.63
C CYS A 77 -2.22 9.81 -24.21
N GLU A 78 -3.11 10.47 -23.49
CA GLU A 78 -2.84 11.79 -22.93
C GLU A 78 -1.84 11.69 -21.76
N PRO A 79 -0.99 12.71 -21.57
CA PRO A 79 -0.17 12.82 -20.36
C PRO A 79 -1.04 12.76 -19.10
N GLU A 80 -0.54 12.14 -18.05
CA GLU A 80 -1.25 12.00 -16.75
C GLU A 80 -2.63 11.32 -16.83
N SER A 81 -2.92 10.60 -17.93
CA SER A 81 -4.16 9.83 -18.08
C SER A 81 -4.14 8.50 -17.32
N ARG A 82 -5.34 7.93 -17.11
CA ARG A 82 -5.54 6.59 -16.52
C ARG A 82 -4.97 5.46 -17.40
N GLU A 83 -5.05 5.63 -18.72
CA GLU A 83 -4.51 4.67 -19.68
C GLU A 83 -2.98 4.60 -19.59
N LEU A 84 -2.32 5.75 -19.51
CA LEU A 84 -0.88 5.83 -19.30
C LEU A 84 -0.48 5.17 -17.96
N MET A 85 -1.26 5.38 -16.90
CA MET A 85 -0.97 4.80 -15.57
C MET A 85 -0.99 3.27 -15.64
N THR A 86 -2.04 2.72 -16.26
CA THR A 86 -2.20 1.28 -16.45
C THR A 86 -1.04 0.69 -17.27
N TYR A 87 -0.61 1.41 -18.31
CA TYR A 87 0.56 1.03 -19.10
C TYR A 87 1.86 1.02 -18.27
N LEU A 88 2.09 2.07 -17.46
CA LEU A 88 3.29 2.18 -16.62
C LEU A 88 3.34 1.04 -15.58
N ILE A 89 2.25 0.77 -14.88
CA ILE A 89 2.15 -0.30 -13.89
C ILE A 89 2.48 -1.67 -14.52
N LYS A 90 1.94 -1.95 -15.72
CA LYS A 90 2.23 -3.21 -16.45
C LYS A 90 3.70 -3.37 -16.83
N ARG A 91 4.45 -2.28 -16.97
CA ARG A 91 5.88 -2.31 -17.31
C ARG A 91 6.76 -2.58 -16.09
N VAL A 92 6.28 -2.30 -14.88
CA VAL A 92 7.04 -2.56 -13.64
C VAL A 92 7.10 -4.06 -13.38
N LYS A 93 8.31 -4.62 -13.40
CA LYS A 93 8.55 -6.02 -13.06
C LYS A 93 8.43 -6.21 -11.56
N GLY A 94 7.89 -7.36 -11.14
CA GLY A 94 7.82 -7.74 -9.72
C GLY A 94 6.54 -7.33 -8.98
N LEU A 95 5.71 -6.46 -9.56
CA LEU A 95 4.43 -6.06 -8.95
C LEU A 95 3.45 -7.23 -8.76
N ASN A 96 3.54 -8.30 -9.55
CA ASN A 96 2.64 -9.46 -9.43
C ASN A 96 2.72 -10.18 -8.07
N LYS A 97 3.80 -9.98 -7.31
CA LYS A 97 3.99 -10.57 -5.97
C LYS A 97 3.35 -9.75 -4.85
N LEU A 98 2.99 -8.50 -5.15
CA LEU A 98 2.44 -7.55 -4.19
C LEU A 98 1.02 -7.19 -4.62
N LYS A 99 0.20 -6.78 -3.67
CA LYS A 99 -1.12 -6.24 -3.96
C LYS A 99 -1.00 -4.73 -4.13
N LEU A 100 -1.38 -4.21 -5.30
CA LEU A 100 -1.40 -2.77 -5.54
C LEU A 100 -2.67 -2.16 -4.90
N ILE A 101 -2.50 -1.18 -4.01
CA ILE A 101 -3.62 -0.45 -3.40
C ILE A 101 -3.90 0.82 -4.19
N ASN A 102 -2.88 1.64 -4.43
CA ASN A 102 -3.04 2.96 -5.02
C ASN A 102 -1.86 3.30 -5.95
N ALA A 103 -2.13 4.16 -6.93
CA ALA A 103 -1.15 4.71 -7.84
C ALA A 103 -1.52 6.16 -8.15
N SER A 104 -0.58 7.09 -7.97
CA SER A 104 -0.79 8.50 -8.27
C SER A 104 0.39 9.10 -9.02
N TYR A 105 0.12 10.11 -9.85
CA TYR A 105 1.17 10.89 -10.50
C TYR A 105 1.76 11.89 -9.52
N ILE A 106 3.07 12.06 -9.58
CA ILE A 106 3.77 13.17 -8.95
C ILE A 106 4.09 14.16 -10.06
N TRP A 107 3.63 15.40 -9.92
CA TRP A 107 3.89 16.44 -10.91
C TRP A 107 5.40 16.58 -11.15
N THR A 108 5.74 16.65 -12.42
CA THR A 108 7.09 16.83 -12.92
C THR A 108 7.07 17.91 -13.98
N GLU A 109 8.11 18.73 -14.03
CA GLU A 109 8.22 19.79 -15.02
C GLU A 109 8.16 19.24 -16.45
N GLU A 110 7.44 19.95 -17.33
CA GLU A 110 7.08 19.50 -18.69
C GLU A 110 8.31 19.19 -19.57
N HIS A 111 9.43 19.86 -19.34
CA HIS A 111 10.65 19.66 -20.13
C HIS A 111 11.51 18.47 -19.67
N SER A 112 11.25 17.93 -18.48
CA SER A 112 12.14 16.95 -17.85
C SER A 112 12.13 15.58 -18.54
N LYS A 113 11.12 15.29 -19.38
CA LYS A 113 10.87 13.96 -20.00
C LYS A 113 10.90 12.81 -18.99
N ARG A 114 10.64 13.11 -17.72
CA ARG A 114 10.59 12.14 -16.62
C ARG A 114 9.17 12.13 -16.10
N LEU A 115 8.58 10.95 -16.00
CA LEU A 115 7.31 10.74 -15.33
C LEU A 115 7.62 10.14 -13.95
N LYS A 116 7.11 10.78 -12.89
CA LYS A 116 7.20 10.23 -11.54
C LYS A 116 5.82 9.73 -11.12
N ILE A 117 5.78 8.52 -10.58
CA ILE A 117 4.57 7.93 -10.03
C ILE A 117 4.85 7.48 -8.60
N LYS A 118 3.87 7.65 -7.73
CA LYS A 118 3.87 7.10 -6.38
C LYS A 118 3.01 5.84 -6.40
N LEU A 119 3.57 4.71 -6.01
CA LEU A 119 2.86 3.44 -5.88
C LEU A 119 2.73 3.07 -4.40
N THR A 120 1.53 2.67 -4.01
CA THR A 120 1.22 2.12 -2.69
C THR A 120 0.96 0.62 -2.85
N VAL A 121 1.83 -0.18 -2.25
CA VAL A 121 1.77 -1.65 -2.32
C VAL A 121 1.56 -2.25 -0.95
N GLU A 122 0.95 -3.43 -0.94
CA GLU A 122 0.58 -4.20 0.24
C GLU A 122 1.14 -5.61 0.12
N LYS A 123 1.68 -6.12 1.22
CA LYS A 123 2.17 -7.49 1.33
C LYS A 123 1.85 -8.06 2.71
N GLU A 124 1.44 -9.32 2.75
CA GLU A 124 1.42 -10.10 3.98
C GLU A 124 2.82 -10.64 4.27
N VAL A 125 3.35 -10.35 5.46
CA VAL A 125 4.71 -10.76 5.85
C VAL A 125 4.69 -11.86 6.89
N PHE A 126 3.85 -11.73 7.90
CA PHE A 126 3.56 -12.76 8.89
C PHE A 126 2.09 -13.13 8.82
N LYS A 127 1.71 -14.29 9.37
CA LYS A 127 0.30 -14.71 9.43
C LYS A 127 -0.55 -13.57 10.00
N ASN A 128 -1.50 -13.07 9.23
CA ASN A 128 -2.41 -11.97 9.61
C ASN A 128 -1.72 -10.61 9.87
N THR A 129 -0.47 -10.41 9.44
CA THR A 129 0.21 -9.11 9.50
C THR A 129 0.46 -8.58 8.10
N VAL A 130 -0.32 -7.56 7.75
CA VAL A 130 -0.25 -6.87 6.47
C VAL A 130 0.54 -5.57 6.62
N ILE A 131 1.48 -5.34 5.72
CA ILE A 131 2.26 -4.10 5.64
C ILE A 131 1.91 -3.39 4.34
N GLN A 132 1.65 -2.10 4.46
CA GLN A 132 1.56 -1.17 3.35
C GLN A 132 2.83 -0.33 3.27
N GLN A 133 3.38 -0.17 2.06
CA GLN A 133 4.55 0.67 1.81
C GLN A 133 4.33 1.49 0.54
N ASP A 134 4.73 2.76 0.62
CA ASP A 134 4.75 3.68 -0.51
C ASP A 134 6.17 3.77 -1.09
N PHE A 135 6.30 3.78 -2.41
CA PHE A 135 7.57 4.04 -3.09
C PHE A 135 7.39 4.82 -4.39
N ASN A 136 8.48 5.45 -4.83
CA ASN A 136 8.57 6.37 -5.96
C ASN A 136 9.82 6.14 -6.81
#